data_AF-A0A9P6R7A6-F1
#
_entry.id   AF-A0A9P6R7A6-F1
#
_cell.length_a   1.000
_cell.length_b   1.000
_cell.length_c   1.000
_cell.angle_alpha   90.00
_cell.angle_beta   90.00
_cell.angle_gamma   90.00
#
_symmetry.space_group_name_H-M   'P 1'
#
loop_
_entity.id
_entity.type
_entity.pdbx_description
1 polymer ?
#
loop_
_entity_poly.entity_id
_entity_poly.type
_entity_poly.pdbx_seq_one_letter_code
_entity_poly.pdbx_strand_id
1 'polypeptide(L)'
;MFHLGAVLFWQLINLFPIRGFGYISAASGIYIVGVIVTFVITLLTHAQVEAGWVYVPFTTFLNYSGNSSAVYAALSSTLMASFVFCPQDTVLRMSEESRRPEKVLPRLIPMTSLVSLILGFPIVLGLNYGILHPIKGLLDEAVPAVDVILMTLGRPLGITFVALILTGIFFTGLTRLSIASRVAYAFARDGGLPKSSYWNYLQSRRKTPQRVSWLVTACCMSGIFPFYWGDGNAFHWIASLACVATNLSFGMDPLG
;
A
#
# COMPACT_ATOMS: atom_id res chain seq x y z
N MET A 1 6.02 -17.15 -7.39
CA MET A 1 4.80 -17.72 -8.00
C MET A 1 3.54 -17.26 -7.27
N PHE A 2 3.57 -17.17 -5.93
CA PHE A 2 2.46 -16.70 -5.10
C PHE A 2 1.85 -15.35 -5.53
N HIS A 3 2.66 -14.35 -5.86
CA HIS A 3 2.17 -13.01 -6.26
C HIS A 3 1.31 -13.01 -7.53
N LEU A 4 1.65 -13.84 -8.53
CA LEU A 4 0.85 -13.93 -9.76
C LEU A 4 -0.49 -14.62 -9.51
N GLY A 5 -0.48 -15.66 -8.66
CA GLY A 5 -1.70 -16.33 -8.22
C GLY A 5 -2.65 -15.38 -7.47
N ALA A 6 -2.11 -14.53 -6.60
CA ALA A 6 -2.91 -13.53 -5.88
C ALA A 6 -3.57 -12.52 -6.83
N VAL A 7 -2.85 -12.03 -7.84
CA VAL A 7 -3.40 -11.09 -8.83
C VAL A 7 -4.50 -11.73 -9.68
N LEU A 8 -4.29 -12.96 -10.15
CA LEU A 8 -5.32 -13.70 -10.88
C LEU A 8 -6.54 -13.95 -10.00
N PHE A 9 -6.34 -14.25 -8.72
CA PHE A 9 -7.42 -14.46 -7.78
C PHE A 9 -8.21 -13.15 -7.51
N TRP A 10 -7.52 -12.01 -7.36
CA TRP A 10 -8.18 -10.71 -7.32
C TRP A 10 -8.99 -10.44 -8.59
N GLN A 11 -8.45 -10.79 -9.76
CA GLN A 11 -9.16 -10.61 -11.01
C GLN A 11 -10.43 -11.46 -11.07
N LEU A 12 -10.37 -12.72 -10.65
CA LEU A 12 -11.55 -13.60 -10.58
C LEU A 12 -12.64 -13.02 -9.67
N ILE A 13 -12.26 -12.48 -8.51
CA ILE A 13 -13.20 -11.82 -7.59
C ILE A 13 -13.78 -10.56 -8.24
N ASN A 14 -12.95 -9.77 -8.93
CA ASN A 14 -13.34 -8.54 -9.59
C ASN A 14 -14.32 -8.75 -10.77
N LEU A 15 -14.41 -9.97 -11.31
CA LEU A 15 -15.37 -10.31 -12.37
C LEU A 15 -16.82 -10.46 -11.87
N PHE A 16 -17.05 -10.58 -10.56
CA PHE A 16 -18.39 -10.70 -9.97
C PHE A 16 -19.13 -9.35 -9.90
N PRO A 17 -20.47 -9.34 -10.05
CA PRO A 17 -21.24 -8.10 -10.12
C PRO A 17 -21.15 -7.24 -8.84
N ILE A 18 -20.95 -5.93 -9.05
CA ILE A 18 -20.57 -4.90 -8.06
C ILE A 18 -21.63 -4.59 -6.99
N ARG A 19 -22.82 -5.22 -7.01
CA ARG A 19 -23.97 -4.83 -6.17
C ARG A 19 -23.74 -4.90 -4.64
N GLY A 20 -22.60 -5.42 -4.17
CA GLY A 20 -22.16 -5.35 -2.76
C GLY A 20 -20.73 -4.85 -2.54
N PHE A 21 -20.03 -4.37 -3.58
CA PHE A 21 -18.60 -4.04 -3.50
C PHE A 21 -18.31 -2.89 -2.51
N GLY A 22 -19.23 -1.92 -2.40
CA GLY A 22 -19.14 -0.84 -1.42
C GLY A 22 -19.13 -1.35 0.02
N TYR A 23 -19.96 -2.34 0.34
CA TYR A 23 -19.98 -2.97 1.66
C TYR A 23 -18.70 -3.75 1.95
N ILE A 24 -18.19 -4.51 0.97
CA ILE A 24 -16.93 -5.25 1.11
C ILE A 24 -15.77 -4.28 1.34
N SER A 25 -15.71 -3.19 0.57
CA SER A 25 -14.68 -2.16 0.72
C SER A 25 -14.74 -1.50 2.09
N ALA A 26 -15.94 -1.10 2.55
CA ALA A 26 -16.12 -0.51 3.87
C ALA A 26 -15.76 -1.49 5.01
N ALA A 27 -16.22 -2.74 4.93
CA ALA A 27 -15.90 -3.78 5.90
C ALA A 27 -14.39 -4.06 5.96
N SER A 28 -13.73 -4.11 4.79
CA SER A 28 -12.27 -4.27 4.72
C SER A 28 -11.52 -3.08 5.34
N GLY A 29 -12.03 -1.86 5.19
CA GLY A 29 -11.47 -0.68 5.83
C GLY A 29 -11.55 -0.74 7.36
N ILE A 30 -12.72 -1.11 7.90
CA ILE A 30 -12.91 -1.30 9.35
C ILE A 30 -11.99 -2.41 9.87
N TYR A 31 -11.89 -3.51 9.14
CA TYR A 31 -10.98 -4.61 9.46
C TYR A 31 -9.52 -4.15 9.51
N ILE A 32 -9.04 -3.43 8.50
CA ILE A 32 -7.66 -2.93 8.44
C ILE A 32 -7.37 -1.98 9.60
N VAL A 33 -8.28 -1.04 9.89
CA VAL A 33 -8.13 -0.11 11.03
C VAL A 33 -8.10 -0.90 12.35
N GLY A 34 -8.97 -1.89 12.51
CA GLY A 34 -8.99 -2.75 13.70
C GLY A 34 -7.69 -3.53 13.88
N VAL A 35 -7.15 -4.10 12.81
CA VAL A 35 -5.84 -4.78 12.82
C VAL A 35 -4.73 -3.81 13.18
N ILE A 36 -4.70 -2.61 12.60
CA ILE A 36 -3.69 -1.60 12.92
C ILE A 36 -3.76 -1.19 14.40
N VAL A 37 -4.95 -0.88 14.92
CA VAL A 37 -5.11 -0.44 16.31
C VAL A 37 -4.69 -1.55 17.27
N THR A 38 -5.15 -2.78 17.05
CA THR A 38 -4.78 -3.93 17.89
C THR A 38 -3.28 -4.25 17.80
N PHE A 39 -2.69 -4.13 16.62
CA PHE A 39 -1.26 -4.32 16.41
C PHE A 39 -0.42 -3.26 17.13
N VAL A 40 -0.80 -1.97 17.04
CA VAL A 40 -0.13 -0.89 17.77
C VAL A 40 -0.20 -1.13 19.28
N ILE A 41 -1.37 -1.46 19.82
CA ILE A 41 -1.53 -1.75 21.25
C ILE A 41 -0.64 -2.94 21.66
N THR A 42 -0.60 -4.00 20.84
CA THR A 42 0.20 -5.19 21.16
C THR A 42 1.69 -4.90 21.08
N LEU A 43 2.14 -4.15 20.08
CA LEU A 43 3.52 -3.68 19.97
C LEU A 43 3.93 -2.85 21.18
N LEU A 44 3.11 -1.86 21.59
CA LEU A 44 3.43 -0.99 22.72
C LEU A 44 3.45 -1.72 24.07
N THR A 45 2.68 -2.81 24.21
CA THR A 45 2.65 -3.61 25.45
C THR A 45 3.75 -4.66 25.51
N HIS A 46 4.22 -5.16 24.37
CA HIS A 46 5.24 -6.22 24.30
C HIS A 46 6.64 -5.69 23.97
N ALA A 47 6.77 -4.45 23.48
CA ALA A 47 8.06 -3.82 23.25
C ALA A 47 8.81 -3.71 24.59
N GLN A 48 9.79 -4.59 24.77
CA GLN A 48 10.72 -4.54 25.89
C GLN A 48 11.71 -3.39 25.61
N VAL A 49 11.48 -2.23 26.19
CA VAL A 49 12.38 -1.09 26.01
C VAL A 49 13.41 -1.10 27.12
N GLU A 50 14.67 -1.40 26.80
CA GLU A 50 15.76 -1.14 27.74
C GLU A 50 15.88 0.37 28.00
N ALA A 51 16.09 0.77 29.26
CA ALA A 51 16.06 2.18 29.67
C ALA A 51 17.02 3.10 28.87
N GLY A 52 18.09 2.56 28.27
CA GLY A 52 18.99 3.30 27.39
C GLY A 52 18.58 3.36 25.91
N TRP A 53 17.75 2.42 25.44
CA TRP A 53 17.31 2.31 24.05
C TRP A 53 16.12 3.21 23.70
N VAL A 54 15.46 3.81 24.71
CA VAL A 54 14.33 4.74 24.53
C VAL A 54 14.69 5.92 23.62
N TYR A 55 15.92 6.42 23.72
CA TYR A 55 16.35 7.62 23.00
C TYR A 55 17.02 7.33 21.66
N VAL A 56 17.52 6.10 21.45
CA VAL A 56 18.32 5.72 20.28
C VAL A 56 17.61 5.98 18.95
N PRO A 57 16.30 5.68 18.79
CA PRO A 57 15.56 6.00 17.56
C PRO A 57 15.48 7.50 17.22
N PHE A 58 15.66 8.37 18.21
CA PHE A 58 15.59 9.84 18.03
C PHE A 58 16.96 10.51 17.97
N THR A 59 18.02 9.84 18.42
CA THR A 59 19.36 10.43 18.54
C THR A 59 20.38 9.82 17.59
N THR A 60 20.11 8.62 17.06
CA THR A 60 21.09 7.86 16.26
C THR A 60 20.61 7.73 14.83
N PHE A 61 21.40 8.27 13.89
CA PHE A 61 21.19 8.08 12.46
C PHE A 61 22.08 6.96 11.94
N LEU A 62 21.48 5.83 11.56
CA LEU A 62 22.19 4.70 10.97
C LEU A 62 22.00 4.70 9.45
N ASN A 63 23.09 4.84 8.71
CA ASN A 63 23.07 4.87 7.25
C ASN A 63 23.36 3.48 6.67
N TYR A 64 22.31 2.83 6.16
CA TYR A 64 22.39 1.54 5.45
C TYR A 64 22.11 1.68 3.95
N SER A 65 22.17 2.89 3.39
CA SER A 65 21.85 3.14 1.97
C SER A 65 22.95 2.68 1.00
N GLY A 66 24.10 2.24 1.50
CA GLY A 66 25.28 1.92 0.69
C GLY A 66 26.04 3.16 0.18
N ASN A 67 25.55 4.36 0.45
CA ASN A 67 26.18 5.64 0.09
C ASN A 67 26.71 6.34 1.36
N SER A 68 27.87 6.97 1.29
CA SER A 68 28.45 7.71 2.41
C SER A 68 27.68 8.99 2.78
N SER A 69 26.85 9.51 1.86
CA SER A 69 26.06 10.73 2.09
C SER A 69 24.84 10.47 2.98
N ALA A 70 24.80 11.11 4.15
CA ALA A 70 23.64 11.10 5.04
C ALA A 70 22.38 11.72 4.39
N VAL A 71 22.56 12.70 3.49
CA VAL A 71 21.46 13.33 2.76
C VAL A 71 20.81 12.33 1.81
N TYR A 72 21.62 11.53 1.10
CA TYR A 72 21.11 10.49 0.21
C TYR A 72 20.29 9.45 0.97
N ALA A 73 20.82 8.98 2.11
CA ALA A 73 20.12 8.06 2.98
C ALA A 73 18.78 8.62 3.47
N ALA A 74 18.77 9.86 3.97
CA ALA A 74 17.55 10.52 4.45
C ALA A 74 16.48 10.68 3.33
N LEU A 75 16.90 11.08 2.13
CA LEU A 75 15.98 11.21 0.98
C LEU A 75 15.43 9.85 0.53
N SER A 76 16.26 8.80 0.51
CA SER A 76 15.83 7.45 0.15
C SER A 76 14.81 6.87 1.14
N SER A 77 15.03 7.09 2.45
CA SER A 77 14.08 6.69 3.49
C SER A 77 12.78 7.50 3.42
N THR A 78 12.87 8.80 3.12
CA THR A 78 11.69 9.67 2.95
C THR A 78 10.86 9.26 1.73
N LEU A 79 11.51 8.84 0.63
CA LEU A 79 10.81 8.33 -0.54
C LEU A 79 10.00 7.07 -0.20
N MET A 80 10.56 6.12 0.56
CA MET A 80 9.81 4.96 1.04
C MET A 80 8.69 5.34 2.02
N ALA A 81 8.92 6.30 2.92
CA ALA A 81 7.88 6.80 3.81
C ALA A 81 6.73 7.46 3.03
N SER A 82 7.01 8.09 1.88
CA SER A 82 6.00 8.71 1.02
C SER A 82 5.00 7.70 0.44
N PHE A 83 5.36 6.41 0.34
CA PHE A 83 4.48 5.34 -0.14
C PHE A 83 3.19 5.23 0.67
N VAL A 84 3.26 5.54 1.97
CA VAL A 84 2.10 5.50 2.87
C VAL A 84 1.05 6.56 2.51
N PHE A 85 1.42 7.64 1.81
CA PHE A 85 0.53 8.72 1.41
C PHE A 85 -0.09 8.53 0.00
N CYS A 86 0.38 7.56 -0.78
CA CYS A 86 -0.17 7.18 -2.10
C CYS A 86 -1.70 6.82 -2.11
N PRO A 87 -2.37 6.46 -1.00
CA PRO A 87 -3.83 6.26 -1.03
C PRO A 87 -4.69 7.49 -1.31
N GLN A 88 -4.15 8.71 -1.21
CA GLN A 88 -4.90 9.97 -1.39
C GLN A 88 -5.61 10.07 -2.75
N ASP A 89 -5.03 9.52 -3.82
CA ASP A 89 -5.58 9.48 -5.18
C ASP A 89 -6.95 8.81 -5.21
N THR A 90 -7.16 7.86 -4.29
CA THR A 90 -8.44 7.14 -4.16
C THR A 90 -9.54 8.07 -3.68
N VAL A 91 -9.23 9.02 -2.78
CA VAL A 91 -10.18 10.01 -2.26
C VAL A 91 -10.67 10.90 -3.40
N LEU A 92 -9.75 11.34 -4.26
CA LEU A 92 -10.08 12.14 -5.45
C LEU A 92 -11.03 11.38 -6.38
N ARG A 93 -10.73 10.11 -6.66
CA ARG A 93 -11.55 9.28 -7.56
C ARG A 93 -12.93 8.96 -6.98
N MET A 94 -13.02 8.77 -5.66
CA MET A 94 -14.30 8.52 -4.98
C MET A 94 -15.11 9.80 -4.75
N SER A 95 -14.54 10.97 -5.04
CA SER A 95 -15.28 12.23 -4.92
C SER A 95 -16.39 12.36 -5.96
N GLU A 96 -16.23 11.74 -7.14
CA GLU A 96 -17.26 11.67 -8.18
C GLU A 96 -18.53 10.97 -7.69
N GLU A 97 -18.38 10.03 -6.75
CA GLU A 97 -19.48 9.29 -6.13
C GLU A 97 -20.02 9.99 -4.85
N SER A 98 -19.39 11.07 -4.40
CA SER A 98 -19.72 11.77 -3.16
C SER A 98 -20.81 12.84 -3.35
N ARG A 99 -21.68 12.99 -2.35
CA ARG A 99 -22.62 14.12 -2.30
C ARG A 99 -21.86 15.41 -1.95
N ARG A 100 -21.66 16.29 -2.94
CA ARG A 100 -20.96 17.60 -2.84
C ARG A 100 -19.41 17.47 -2.75
N PRO A 101 -18.73 16.99 -3.81
CA PRO A 101 -17.27 16.86 -3.82
C PRO A 101 -16.55 18.17 -3.49
N GLU A 102 -17.04 19.31 -3.98
CA GLU A 102 -16.46 20.65 -3.78
C GLU A 102 -16.23 21.02 -2.30
N LYS A 103 -17.07 20.53 -1.38
CA LYS A 103 -16.94 20.82 0.07
C LYS A 103 -16.26 19.69 0.83
N VAL A 104 -16.32 18.48 0.31
CA VAL A 104 -15.85 17.26 0.96
C VAL A 104 -14.37 17.03 0.67
N LEU A 105 -13.93 17.24 -0.58
CA LEU A 105 -12.54 17.06 -1.01
C LEU A 105 -11.53 17.91 -0.21
N PRO A 106 -11.72 19.24 -0.03
CA PRO A 106 -10.75 20.06 0.69
C PRO A 106 -10.57 19.65 2.15
N ARG A 107 -11.55 18.93 2.72
CA ARG A 107 -11.50 18.41 4.09
C ARG A 107 -10.93 17.00 4.15
N LEU A 108 -11.30 16.14 3.21
CA LEU A 108 -10.89 14.73 3.22
C LEU A 108 -9.41 14.55 2.93
N ILE A 109 -8.83 15.28 1.98
CA ILE A 109 -7.42 15.13 1.61
C ILE A 109 -6.50 15.31 2.85
N PRO A 110 -6.50 16.45 3.57
CA PRO A 110 -5.67 16.61 4.76
C PRO A 110 -6.04 15.64 5.90
N MET A 111 -7.33 15.31 6.05
CA MET A 111 -7.78 14.35 7.07
C MET A 111 -7.22 12.94 6.83
N THR A 112 -7.19 12.47 5.58
CA THR A 112 -6.63 11.15 5.26
C THR A 112 -5.12 11.09 5.51
N SER A 113 -4.39 12.18 5.24
CA SER A 113 -2.98 12.31 5.60
C SER A 113 -2.77 12.25 7.11
N LEU A 114 -3.59 12.99 7.87
CA LEU A 114 -3.50 13.04 9.32
C LEU A 114 -3.81 11.69 9.96
N VAL A 115 -4.85 10.99 9.49
CA VAL A 115 -5.19 9.64 9.96
C VAL A 115 -4.06 8.66 9.64
N SER A 116 -3.48 8.73 8.45
CA SER A 116 -2.35 7.87 8.06
C SER A 116 -1.13 8.13 8.94
N LEU A 117 -0.86 9.39 9.30
CA LEU A 117 0.21 9.76 10.22
C LEU A 117 -0.04 9.23 11.64
N ILE A 118 -1.24 9.45 12.18
CA ILE A 118 -1.61 9.04 13.55
C ILE A 118 -1.58 7.51 13.69
N LEU A 119 -2.02 6.77 12.67
CA LEU A 119 -2.03 5.31 12.70
C LEU A 119 -0.67 4.69 12.36
N GLY A 120 0.09 5.30 11.43
CA GLY A 120 1.36 4.77 10.96
C GLY A 120 2.54 5.09 11.89
N PHE A 121 2.58 6.27 12.48
CA PHE A 121 3.71 6.71 13.31
C PHE A 121 3.96 5.80 14.53
N PRO A 122 2.94 5.35 15.30
CA PRO A 122 3.14 4.42 16.41
C PRO A 122 3.68 3.05 15.96
N ILE A 123 3.33 2.58 14.76
CA ILE A 123 3.86 1.32 14.22
C ILE A 123 5.36 1.46 13.98
N VAL A 124 5.77 2.55 13.32
CA VAL A 124 7.19 2.81 13.05
C VAL A 124 7.98 2.92 14.35
N LEU A 125 7.46 3.63 15.35
CA LEU A 125 8.10 3.70 16.67
C LEU A 125 8.18 2.33 17.36
N GLY A 126 7.08 1.57 17.39
CA GLY A 126 7.04 0.24 17.99
C GLY A 126 8.03 -0.73 17.35
N LEU A 127 8.16 -0.70 16.02
CA LEU A 127 9.15 -1.50 15.30
C LEU A 127 10.58 -1.04 15.60
N ASN A 128 10.84 0.27 15.68
CA ASN A 128 12.18 0.78 16.04
C ASN A 128 12.60 0.36 17.45
N TYR A 129 11.68 0.37 18.42
CA TYR A 129 11.95 -0.13 19.77
C TYR A 129 12.14 -1.65 19.83
N GLY A 130 11.52 -2.39 18.91
CA GLY A 130 11.69 -3.84 18.79
C GLY A 130 13.06 -4.27 18.25
N ILE A 131 13.84 -3.37 17.65
CA ILE A 131 15.19 -3.63 17.14
C ILE A 131 16.17 -3.55 18.32
N LEU A 132 16.27 -4.61 19.14
CA LEU A 132 17.10 -4.59 20.36
C LEU A 132 18.58 -4.96 20.16
N HIS A 133 18.97 -5.44 18.98
CA HIS A 133 20.34 -5.94 18.71
C HIS A 133 20.84 -5.54 17.32
N PRO A 134 22.17 -5.53 17.07
CA PRO A 134 22.73 -4.98 15.84
C PRO A 134 22.10 -5.64 14.62
N ILE A 135 21.69 -4.80 13.66
CA ILE A 135 20.97 -5.05 12.39
C ILE A 135 21.70 -6.03 11.44
N LYS A 136 22.74 -6.73 11.91
CA LYS A 136 23.51 -7.71 11.13
C LYS A 136 22.65 -8.91 10.78
N GLY A 137 22.36 -9.07 9.50
CA GLY A 137 21.51 -10.13 8.94
C GLY A 137 20.06 -9.72 8.70
N LEU A 138 19.55 -8.69 9.39
CA LEU A 138 18.16 -8.27 9.23
C LEU A 138 17.89 -7.60 7.88
N LEU A 139 18.88 -6.90 7.32
CA LEU A 139 18.78 -6.30 5.98
C LEU A 139 19.00 -7.30 4.84
N ASP A 140 19.52 -8.49 5.15
CA ASP A 140 19.74 -9.56 4.17
C ASP A 140 18.45 -10.38 3.96
N GLU A 141 17.47 -10.25 4.86
CA GLU A 141 16.17 -10.90 4.76
C GLU A 141 15.26 -10.22 3.74
N ALA A 142 14.42 -11.02 3.08
CA ALA A 142 13.54 -10.54 2.01
C ALA A 142 12.45 -9.57 2.52
N VAL A 143 12.02 -9.70 3.78
CA VAL A 143 11.05 -8.80 4.43
C VAL A 143 11.47 -8.55 5.88
N PRO A 144 12.40 -7.60 6.12
CA PRO A 144 12.97 -7.33 7.45
C PRO A 144 11.92 -7.03 8.53
N ALA A 145 10.80 -6.43 8.14
CA ALA A 145 9.72 -6.09 9.05
C ALA A 145 9.07 -7.33 9.71
N VAL A 146 9.00 -8.48 9.02
CA VAL A 146 8.40 -9.70 9.57
C VAL A 146 9.26 -10.26 10.69
N ASP A 147 10.58 -10.26 10.53
CA ASP A 147 11.48 -10.78 11.55
C ASP A 147 11.50 -9.90 12.78
N VAL A 148 11.48 -8.57 12.62
CA VAL A 148 11.32 -7.63 13.75
C VAL A 148 10.03 -7.91 14.52
N ILE A 149 8.91 -8.16 13.81
CA ILE A 149 7.63 -8.51 14.44
C ILE A 149 7.75 -9.82 15.24
N LEU A 150 8.35 -10.85 14.65
CA LEU A 150 8.54 -12.15 15.31
C LEU A 150 9.48 -12.07 16.52
N MET A 151 10.52 -11.23 16.44
CA MET A 151 11.44 -10.99 17.55
C MET A 151 10.78 -10.21 18.69
N THR A 152 9.96 -9.20 18.36
CA THR A 152 9.32 -8.33 19.35
C THR A 152 8.14 -8.99 20.06
N LEU A 153 7.30 -9.71 19.32
CA LEU A 153 6.06 -10.32 19.85
C LEU A 153 6.20 -11.80 20.20
N GLY A 154 7.29 -12.45 19.79
CA GLY A 154 7.43 -13.90 19.83
C GLY A 154 6.66 -14.61 18.71
N ARG A 155 7.01 -15.87 18.45
CA ARG A 155 6.49 -16.66 17.32
C ARG A 155 4.96 -16.77 17.23
N PRO A 156 4.20 -17.18 18.26
CA PRO A 156 2.76 -17.44 18.09
C PRO A 156 1.95 -16.16 17.82
N LEU A 157 2.26 -15.07 18.53
CA LEU A 157 1.61 -13.79 18.33
C LEU A 157 2.08 -13.12 17.03
N GLY A 158 3.39 -13.13 16.75
CA GLY A 158 3.95 -12.54 15.54
C GLY A 158 3.42 -13.20 14.27
N ILE A 159 3.32 -14.53 14.20
CA ILE A 159 2.72 -15.23 13.04
C ILE A 159 1.26 -14.82 12.85
N THR A 160 0.49 -14.71 13.94
CA THR A 160 -0.91 -14.30 13.88
C THR A 160 -1.07 -12.88 13.32
N PHE A 161 -0.28 -11.92 13.81
CA PHE A 161 -0.32 -10.55 13.30
C PHE A 161 0.17 -10.45 11.86
N VAL A 162 1.22 -11.18 11.48
CA VAL A 162 1.68 -11.25 10.10
C VAL A 162 0.56 -11.77 9.19
N ALA A 163 -0.16 -12.81 9.60
CA ALA A 163 -1.30 -13.33 8.84
C ALA A 163 -2.42 -12.27 8.68
N LEU A 164 -2.77 -11.55 9.76
CA LEU A 164 -3.76 -10.47 9.72
C LEU A 164 -3.34 -9.31 8.80
N ILE A 165 -2.07 -8.92 8.84
CA ILE A 165 -1.50 -7.89 7.95
C ILE A 165 -1.58 -8.36 6.49
N LEU A 166 -1.20 -9.61 6.20
CA LEU A 166 -1.27 -10.18 4.85
C LEU A 166 -2.71 -10.19 4.32
N THR A 167 -3.70 -10.49 5.15
CA THR A 167 -5.11 -10.38 4.74
C THR A 167 -5.53 -8.93 4.47
N GLY A 168 -5.02 -7.95 5.24
CA GLY A 168 -5.25 -6.53 4.98
C GLY A 168 -4.65 -6.07 3.64
N ILE A 169 -3.41 -6.49 3.34
CA ILE A 169 -2.74 -6.25 2.05
C ILE A 169 -3.56 -6.87 0.91
N PHE A 170 -4.09 -8.08 1.12
CA PHE A 170 -4.92 -8.75 0.14
C PHE A 170 -6.19 -7.97 -0.22
N PHE A 171 -6.94 -7.49 0.77
CA PHE A 171 -8.15 -6.67 0.52
C PHE A 171 -7.83 -5.33 -0.14
N THR A 172 -6.70 -4.72 0.24
CA THR A 172 -6.24 -3.48 -0.37
C THR A 172 -5.91 -3.69 -1.85
N GLY A 173 -5.20 -4.77 -2.20
CA GLY A 173 -4.89 -5.13 -3.59
C GLY A 173 -6.14 -5.33 -4.45
N LEU A 174 -7.13 -6.07 -3.92
CA LEU A 174 -8.42 -6.26 -4.58
C LEU A 174 -9.14 -4.92 -4.87
N THR A 175 -9.17 -4.04 -3.87
CA THR A 175 -9.82 -2.73 -3.99
C THR A 175 -9.13 -1.85 -5.03
N ARG A 176 -7.79 -1.83 -5.02
CA ARG A 176 -6.99 -1.09 -6.00
C ARG A 176 -7.19 -1.60 -7.43
N LEU A 177 -7.23 -2.91 -7.64
CA LEU A 177 -7.47 -3.50 -8.97
C LEU A 177 -8.85 -3.13 -9.53
N SER A 178 -9.87 -3.11 -8.65
CA SER A 178 -11.23 -2.69 -9.00
C SER A 178 -11.29 -1.23 -9.43
N ILE A 179 -10.68 -0.33 -8.64
CA ILE A 179 -10.63 1.11 -8.97
C ILE A 179 -9.87 1.34 -10.28
N ALA A 180 -8.69 0.72 -10.44
CA ALA A 180 -7.87 0.85 -11.64
C ALA A 180 -8.63 0.38 -12.89
N SER A 181 -9.38 -0.71 -12.79
CA SER A 181 -10.22 -1.21 -13.90
C SER A 181 -11.33 -0.23 -14.31
N ARG A 182 -11.94 0.48 -13.34
CA ARG A 182 -12.97 1.51 -13.61
C ARG A 182 -12.37 2.74 -14.27
N VAL A 183 -11.22 3.19 -13.79
CA VAL A 183 -10.49 4.34 -14.35
C VAL A 183 -10.04 4.05 -15.78
N ALA A 184 -9.42 2.89 -16.00
CA ALA A 184 -9.00 2.48 -17.34
C ALA A 184 -10.20 2.36 -18.30
N TYR A 185 -11.38 2.00 -17.80
CA TYR A 185 -12.61 1.95 -18.61
C TYR A 185 -13.11 3.35 -18.97
N ALA A 186 -13.10 4.30 -18.03
CA ALA A 186 -13.41 5.69 -18.32
C ALA A 186 -12.44 6.27 -19.37
N PHE A 187 -11.13 6.01 -19.21
CA PHE A 187 -10.12 6.42 -20.18
C PHE A 187 -10.32 5.79 -21.56
N ALA A 188 -10.71 4.51 -21.61
CA ALA A 188 -11.06 3.83 -22.87
C ALA A 188 -12.31 4.44 -23.52
N ARG A 189 -13.32 4.80 -22.73
CA ARG A 189 -14.55 5.45 -23.20
C ARG A 189 -14.27 6.81 -23.83
N ASP A 190 -13.33 7.54 -23.24
CA ASP A 190 -12.96 8.89 -23.69
C ASP A 190 -11.93 8.86 -24.85
N GLY A 191 -11.64 7.67 -25.41
CA GLY A 191 -10.80 7.50 -26.60
C GLY A 191 -9.29 7.44 -26.34
N GLY A 192 -8.86 7.42 -25.07
CA GLY A 192 -7.45 7.49 -24.70
C GLY A 192 -6.63 6.21 -24.95
N LEU A 193 -7.27 5.06 -25.19
CA LEU A 193 -6.57 3.80 -25.48
C LEU A 193 -6.53 3.48 -26.98
N PRO A 194 -5.44 2.88 -27.49
CA PRO A 194 -5.42 2.33 -28.84
C PRO A 194 -6.49 1.24 -28.98
N LYS A 195 -7.32 1.33 -30.03
CA LYS A 195 -8.53 0.51 -30.21
C LYS A 195 -9.56 0.68 -29.07
N SER A 196 -9.79 1.92 -28.62
CA SER A 196 -10.79 2.30 -27.61
C SER A 196 -12.15 1.64 -27.78
N SER A 197 -12.63 1.43 -29.00
CA SER A 197 -13.90 0.72 -29.30
C SER A 197 -13.94 -0.75 -28.84
N TYR A 198 -12.79 -1.43 -28.80
CA TYR A 198 -12.70 -2.81 -28.31
C TYR A 198 -12.74 -2.88 -26.78
N TRP A 199 -12.11 -1.91 -26.14
CA TRP A 199 -11.94 -1.82 -24.69
C TRP A 199 -13.17 -1.22 -23.99
N ASN A 200 -13.89 -0.30 -24.63
CA ASN A 200 -15.14 0.31 -24.14
C ASN A 200 -16.35 -0.64 -24.23
N TYR A 201 -16.15 -1.92 -23.90
CA TYR A 201 -17.21 -2.92 -23.85
C TYR A 201 -17.61 -3.18 -22.39
N LEU A 202 -18.86 -2.84 -22.07
CA LEU A 202 -19.46 -3.11 -20.77
C LEU A 202 -20.35 -4.35 -20.83
N GLN A 203 -20.13 -5.31 -19.92
CA GLN A 203 -20.96 -6.50 -19.88
C GLN A 203 -22.36 -6.18 -19.31
N SER A 204 -23.39 -6.32 -20.15
CA SER A 204 -24.79 -5.95 -19.84
C SER A 204 -25.32 -6.52 -18.52
N ARG A 205 -25.00 -7.78 -18.18
CA ARG A 205 -25.51 -8.46 -16.98
C ARG A 205 -24.77 -8.07 -15.68
N ARG A 206 -23.48 -7.72 -15.76
CA ARG A 206 -22.62 -7.49 -14.58
C ARG A 206 -22.23 -6.04 -14.36
N LYS A 207 -22.43 -5.17 -15.37
CA LYS A 207 -21.99 -3.76 -15.40
C LYS A 207 -20.51 -3.60 -14.99
N THR A 208 -19.69 -4.61 -15.27
CA THR A 208 -18.24 -4.63 -15.02
C THR A 208 -17.48 -4.56 -16.34
N PRO A 209 -16.41 -3.74 -16.44
CA PRO A 209 -15.60 -3.62 -17.66
C PRO A 209 -14.60 -4.79 -17.77
N GLN A 210 -15.07 -5.96 -18.18
CA GLN A 210 -14.27 -7.19 -18.13
C GLN A 210 -13.02 -7.14 -19.01
N ARG A 211 -13.12 -6.63 -20.24
CA ARG A 211 -11.96 -6.58 -21.16
C ARG A 211 -10.85 -5.67 -20.65
N VAL A 212 -11.22 -4.47 -20.20
CA VAL A 212 -10.28 -3.51 -19.63
C VAL A 212 -9.65 -4.04 -18.34
N SER A 213 -10.44 -4.71 -17.52
CA SER A 213 -9.95 -5.30 -16.27
C SER A 213 -8.86 -6.35 -16.50
N TRP A 214 -8.97 -7.16 -17.57
CA TRP A 214 -7.90 -8.07 -17.99
C TRP A 214 -6.66 -7.35 -18.50
N LEU A 215 -6.81 -6.22 -19.22
CA LEU A 215 -5.68 -5.38 -19.63
C LEU A 215 -4.94 -4.84 -18.41
N VAL A 216 -5.65 -4.29 -17.43
CA VAL A 216 -5.07 -3.80 -16.17
C VAL A 216 -4.37 -4.92 -15.42
N THR A 217 -4.98 -6.11 -15.34
CA THR A 217 -4.38 -7.29 -14.72
C THR A 217 -3.08 -7.69 -15.43
N ALA A 218 -3.07 -7.70 -16.76
CA ALA A 218 -1.87 -8.01 -17.54
C ALA A 218 -0.75 -7.00 -17.28
N CYS A 219 -1.06 -5.70 -17.18
CA CYS A 219 -0.11 -4.66 -16.80
C CYS A 219 0.43 -4.84 -15.37
N CYS A 220 -0.42 -5.23 -14.41
CA CYS A 220 0.04 -5.55 -13.07
C CYS A 220 0.95 -6.78 -13.05
N MET A 221 0.61 -7.83 -13.81
CA MET A 221 1.43 -9.04 -13.92
C MET A 221 2.80 -8.76 -14.57
N SER A 222 2.86 -7.89 -15.59
CA SER A 222 4.14 -7.50 -16.19
C SER A 222 5.00 -6.69 -15.20
N GLY A 223 4.39 -5.81 -14.41
CA GLY A 223 5.08 -5.07 -13.34
C GLY A 223 5.59 -5.96 -12.20
N ILE A 224 5.04 -7.17 -12.03
CA ILE A 224 5.50 -8.14 -11.03
C ILE A 224 6.63 -9.03 -11.57
N PHE A 225 6.82 -9.09 -12.90
CA PHE A 225 7.86 -9.89 -13.53
C PHE A 225 9.28 -9.65 -12.97
N PRO A 226 9.69 -8.41 -12.63
CA PRO A 226 10.98 -8.15 -12.00
C PRO A 226 11.18 -8.83 -10.64
N PHE A 227 10.12 -9.17 -9.88
CA PHE A 227 10.26 -9.94 -8.62
C PHE A 227 10.73 -11.38 -8.85
N TYR A 228 10.59 -11.91 -10.07
CA TYR A 228 11.05 -13.26 -10.40
C TYR A 228 12.51 -13.30 -10.84
N TRP A 229 13.09 -12.16 -11.19
CA TRP A 229 14.45 -12.04 -11.69
C TRP A 229 15.37 -11.16 -10.84
N GLY A 230 14.82 -10.30 -9.98
CA GLY A 230 15.58 -9.39 -9.15
C GLY A 230 15.91 -9.96 -7.77
N ASP A 231 17.01 -9.49 -7.21
CA ASP A 231 17.37 -9.63 -5.79
C ASP A 231 16.24 -9.09 -4.88
N GLY A 232 16.30 -9.37 -3.58
CA GLY A 232 15.29 -8.98 -2.55
C GLY A 232 14.85 -7.51 -2.55
N ASN A 233 15.55 -6.65 -3.29
CA ASN A 233 15.24 -5.23 -3.49
C ASN A 233 14.10 -4.94 -4.49
N ALA A 234 13.57 -5.92 -5.23
CA ALA A 234 12.52 -5.70 -6.23
C ALA A 234 11.30 -4.93 -5.68
N PHE A 235 10.92 -5.18 -4.43
CA PHE A 235 9.84 -4.45 -3.75
C PHE A 235 10.17 -2.95 -3.61
N HIS A 236 11.38 -2.62 -3.14
CA HIS A 236 11.82 -1.25 -2.93
C HIS A 236 11.85 -0.45 -4.22
N TRP A 237 12.28 -1.06 -5.34
CA TRP A 237 12.28 -0.42 -6.65
C TRP A 237 10.86 -0.10 -7.14
N ILE A 238 9.92 -1.04 -7.03
CA ILE A 238 8.55 -0.86 -7.50
C ILE A 238 7.78 0.11 -6.62
N ALA A 239 7.96 0.04 -5.29
CA ALA A 239 7.38 1.01 -4.37
C ALA A 239 7.92 2.42 -4.66
N SER A 240 9.22 2.56 -4.93
CA SER A 240 9.84 3.86 -5.25
C SER A 240 9.29 4.42 -6.56
N LEU A 241 9.19 3.58 -7.60
CA LEU A 241 8.61 3.97 -8.88
C LEU A 241 7.15 4.41 -8.72
N ALA A 242 6.35 3.69 -7.92
CA ALA A 242 4.98 4.06 -7.62
C ALA A 242 4.90 5.41 -6.91
N CYS A 243 5.75 5.65 -5.90
CA CYS A 243 5.85 6.94 -5.21
C CYS A 243 6.17 8.08 -6.18
N VAL A 244 7.19 7.91 -7.04
CA VAL A 244 7.59 8.94 -8.00
C VAL A 244 6.46 9.21 -9.00
N ALA A 245 5.83 8.16 -9.53
CA ALA A 245 4.71 8.29 -10.47
C ALA A 245 3.51 9.03 -9.85
N THR A 246 3.14 8.71 -8.61
CA THR A 246 2.06 9.39 -7.90
C THR A 246 2.41 10.86 -7.61
N ASN A 247 3.63 11.14 -7.12
CA ASN A 247 4.06 12.53 -6.87
C ASN A 247 4.10 13.36 -8.16
N LEU A 248 4.54 12.78 -9.28
CA LEU A 248 4.49 13.43 -10.59
C LEU A 248 3.05 13.67 -11.04
N SER A 249 2.15 12.70 -10.84
CA SER A 249 0.72 12.87 -11.15
C SER A 249 0.14 14.07 -10.41
N PHE A 250 0.41 14.19 -9.11
CA PHE A 250 -0.04 15.33 -8.31
C PHE A 250 0.61 16.65 -8.75
N GLY A 251 1.87 16.64 -9.19
CA GLY A 251 2.55 17.83 -9.70
C GLY A 251 2.08 18.27 -11.08
N MET A 252 1.55 17.35 -11.88
CA MET A 252 1.05 17.62 -13.24
C MET A 252 -0.43 18.04 -13.26
N ASP A 253 -1.21 17.74 -12.22
CA ASP A 253 -2.60 18.16 -12.11
C ASP A 253 -2.67 19.70 -12.05
N PRO A 254 -3.18 20.40 -13.09
CA PRO A 254 -3.15 21.86 -13.17
C PRO A 254 -4.14 22.55 -12.21
N LEU A 255 -4.85 21.81 -11.37
CA LEU A 255 -5.97 22.27 -10.55
C LEU A 255 -5.83 21.76 -9.11
N GLY A 256 -4.96 22.42 -8.37
CA GLY A 256 -5.29 22.83 -7.00
C GLY A 256 -6.16 24.08 -7.04
#